data_AF-A0A062VJ22-F1
#
_entry.id   AF-A0A062VJ22-F1
#
_cell.length_a   1.000
_cell.length_b   1.000
_cell.length_c   1.000
_cell.angle_alpha   90.00
_cell.angle_beta   90.00
_cell.angle_gamma   90.00
#
_symmetry.space_group_name_H-M   'P 1'
#
loop_
_entity.id
_entity.type
_entity.pdbx_description
1 polymer ?
#
loop_
_entity_poly.entity_id
_entity_poly.type
_entity_poly.pdbx_seq_one_letter_code
_entity_poly.pdbx_strand_id
1 'polypeptide(L)'
;MANSSQDQHVPAPDVGPDGAQLSFRSELDSEHYTAVDEHWAGGLPAQYGVAPRVRIGRSKWFNLLWLIPIGLVLLIIGIAVATGIRELPTVQDFIRQYPGESELPDNAPVGFPAWLGWQHFLNLFLMIFIIRSGVTIIADHPRFYWTRHSTPGKDWFRMQKPVPSDPLYTAKQDSITLPDGVGLPGRRHSIGLARWWHLGVDTLWLLNGIVFYILIFATGQWMRLVPMSWDVIPNSISVAIQYLSLDWPVENGWVNYNSLQIIAYFITVFIAAPAALITGLGMSPALSTRFRRVSSVFSIQLARSLHFLVLCWFVMFIVVHVTLVLTTGALRNLNHMYAGRDDGSWVGFGIFAVSMVVVIFAWVAATPFTYRHPRVVQKVGYALIGPAQRLFEHLDSKPGQYTEKDISPYFWHNGKYPETDEYKQLEAGNFADYKLRINGLVENPVDLSLEQLRALPNHEQITQHFCIQGWSGVAKWGGVSMQSILDVVKPKPEAKWVIFYSYAVGPDGGIYYDAQPIEQMSYKLTMLAYDMNDDTLSFGHGAPIRLRNEVQLGFKLVKWIKGIEFVEHFSEVGGGLGGYNNDHEFFGYRQSI
;
A
#
# COMPACT_ATOMS: atom_id res chain seq x y z
N MET A 1 -44.86 -10.89 -17.95
CA MET A 1 -44.30 -11.13 -19.30
C MET A 1 -43.59 -9.87 -19.76
N ALA A 2 -42.27 -9.85 -19.63
CA ALA A 2 -41.39 -8.89 -20.28
C ALA A 2 -40.04 -9.60 -20.43
N ASN A 3 -39.57 -9.72 -21.66
CA ASN A 3 -38.51 -10.59 -22.14
C ASN A 3 -37.14 -10.21 -21.55
N SER A 4 -36.51 -11.11 -20.80
CA SER A 4 -35.07 -11.08 -20.54
C SER A 4 -34.37 -11.91 -21.61
N SER A 5 -33.97 -11.30 -22.72
CA SER A 5 -33.00 -11.92 -23.61
C SER A 5 -31.62 -11.80 -22.95
N GLN A 6 -31.26 -12.79 -22.15
CA GLN A 6 -29.86 -13.10 -21.92
C GLN A 6 -29.32 -13.59 -23.26
N ASP A 7 -28.62 -12.73 -23.99
CA ASP A 7 -27.70 -13.17 -25.04
C ASP A 7 -26.60 -13.98 -24.35
N GLN A 8 -26.79 -15.30 -24.31
CA GLN A 8 -25.74 -16.24 -23.95
C GLN A 8 -24.70 -16.16 -25.06
N HIS A 9 -23.65 -15.38 -24.82
CA HIS A 9 -22.48 -15.33 -25.67
C HIS A 9 -21.83 -16.72 -25.68
N VAL A 10 -21.95 -17.43 -26.80
CA VAL A 10 -21.32 -18.74 -26.99
C VAL A 10 -19.82 -18.52 -27.14
N PRO A 11 -18.95 -19.11 -26.29
CA PRO A 11 -17.51 -18.99 -26.43
C PRO A 11 -17.03 -19.50 -27.79
N ALA A 12 -15.95 -18.94 -28.32
CA ALA A 12 -15.29 -19.49 -29.50
C ALA A 12 -14.92 -20.98 -29.25
N PRO A 13 -15.03 -21.87 -30.26
CA PRO A 13 -14.75 -23.28 -30.09
C PRO A 13 -13.31 -23.51 -29.59
N ASP A 14 -13.14 -24.43 -28.64
CA ASP A 14 -11.85 -24.69 -27.98
C ASP A 14 -10.81 -25.39 -28.88
N VAL A 15 -11.25 -26.00 -29.98
CA VAL A 15 -10.40 -26.78 -30.89
C VAL A 15 -10.78 -26.49 -32.33
N GLY A 16 -9.78 -26.21 -33.16
CA GLY A 16 -9.94 -25.94 -34.58
C GLY A 16 -10.12 -27.20 -35.40
N PRO A 17 -10.43 -27.07 -36.70
CA PRO A 17 -10.64 -28.22 -37.60
C PRO A 17 -9.47 -29.22 -37.61
N ASP A 18 -8.26 -28.76 -37.29
CA ASP A 18 -7.02 -29.54 -37.32
C ASP A 18 -6.56 -30.04 -35.94
N GLY A 19 -7.41 -29.97 -34.91
CA GLY A 19 -7.05 -30.40 -33.55
C GLY A 19 -6.22 -29.39 -32.75
N ALA A 20 -5.96 -28.19 -33.29
CA ALA A 20 -5.26 -27.12 -32.58
C ALA A 20 -6.16 -26.49 -31.49
N GLN A 21 -5.67 -26.38 -30.25
CA GLN A 21 -6.33 -25.59 -29.19
C GLN A 21 -6.54 -24.14 -29.67
N LEU A 22 -7.79 -23.77 -29.97
CA LEU A 22 -8.15 -22.42 -30.44
C LEU A 22 -8.28 -21.42 -29.29
N SER A 23 -8.47 -21.92 -28.07
CA SER A 23 -8.79 -21.11 -26.90
C SER A 23 -8.05 -21.65 -25.68
N PHE A 24 -7.45 -20.74 -24.91
CA PHE A 24 -6.91 -21.03 -23.58
C PHE A 24 -7.99 -20.90 -22.49
N ARG A 25 -9.19 -20.46 -22.86
CA ARG A 25 -10.26 -20.13 -21.91
C ARG A 25 -10.78 -21.35 -21.16
N SER A 26 -10.73 -22.54 -21.77
CA SER A 26 -11.12 -23.80 -21.13
C SER A 26 -10.17 -24.25 -20.01
N GLU A 27 -8.95 -23.70 -19.95
CA GLU A 27 -7.98 -23.92 -18.88
C GLU A 27 -8.11 -22.89 -17.75
N LEU A 28 -8.97 -21.90 -17.90
CA LEU A 28 -9.22 -20.89 -16.86
C LEU A 28 -10.19 -21.42 -15.83
N ASP A 29 -10.00 -20.94 -14.61
CA ASP A 29 -11.03 -21.05 -13.60
C ASP A 29 -12.08 -19.95 -13.81
N SER A 30 -13.35 -20.32 -13.66
CA SER A 30 -14.49 -19.38 -13.69
C SER A 30 -15.08 -19.17 -12.29
N GLU A 31 -14.54 -19.83 -11.26
CA GLU A 31 -15.00 -19.65 -9.90
C GLU A 31 -14.77 -18.21 -9.41
N HIS A 32 -15.86 -17.58 -8.98
CA HIS A 32 -15.79 -16.29 -8.31
C HIS A 32 -15.85 -16.50 -6.80
N TYR A 33 -14.74 -16.25 -6.13
CA TYR A 33 -14.75 -16.19 -4.67
C TYR A 33 -15.73 -15.12 -4.19
N THR A 34 -16.70 -15.55 -3.39
CA THR A 34 -17.70 -14.69 -2.74
C THR A 34 -17.40 -14.47 -1.26
N ALA A 35 -16.50 -15.26 -0.70
CA ALA A 35 -16.00 -15.17 0.67
C ALA A 35 -14.49 -15.47 0.71
N VAL A 36 -13.85 -15.10 1.82
CA VAL A 36 -12.46 -15.41 2.13
C VAL A 36 -12.49 -16.42 3.28
N ASP A 37 -12.37 -17.70 2.96
CA ASP A 37 -12.34 -18.84 3.91
C ASP A 37 -10.94 -19.48 3.99
N GLU A 38 -10.80 -20.56 4.76
CA GLU A 38 -9.51 -21.22 4.97
C GLU A 38 -8.89 -21.82 3.70
N HIS A 39 -9.68 -22.03 2.64
CA HIS A 39 -9.20 -22.56 1.36
C HIS A 39 -8.82 -21.46 0.36
N TRP A 40 -9.25 -20.22 0.61
CA TRP A 40 -8.93 -19.07 -0.23
C TRP A 40 -7.41 -18.85 -0.44
N ALA A 41 -7.04 -18.42 -1.64
CA ALA A 41 -5.69 -18.19 -2.12
C ALA A 41 -4.81 -19.45 -2.12
N GLY A 42 -5.40 -20.62 -2.39
CA GLY A 42 -4.76 -21.93 -2.39
C GLY A 42 -4.49 -22.47 -0.99
N GLY A 43 -5.29 -22.08 0.00
CA GLY A 43 -5.17 -22.54 1.38
C GLY A 43 -3.84 -22.18 2.04
N LEU A 44 -3.28 -20.99 1.72
CA LEU A 44 -1.97 -20.57 2.21
C LEU A 44 -1.89 -20.69 3.73
N PRO A 45 -0.96 -21.51 4.27
CA PRO A 45 -0.88 -21.70 5.69
C PRO A 45 -0.47 -20.40 6.39
N ALA A 46 -1.02 -20.21 7.58
CA ALA A 46 -0.64 -19.10 8.44
C ALA A 46 0.87 -19.15 8.72
N GLN A 47 1.53 -18.00 8.57
CA GLN A 47 2.95 -17.85 8.83
C GLN A 47 3.16 -16.61 9.68
N TYR A 48 3.51 -16.80 10.94
CA TYR A 48 3.72 -15.68 11.85
C TYR A 48 5.14 -15.13 11.72
N GLY A 49 5.24 -13.81 11.78
CA GLY A 49 6.50 -13.09 11.77
C GLY A 49 7.28 -13.22 13.08
N VAL A 50 8.36 -12.45 13.18
CA VAL A 50 9.10 -12.23 14.42
C VAL A 50 8.77 -10.86 14.99
N ALA A 51 9.07 -10.65 16.28
CA ALA A 51 8.99 -9.33 16.89
C ALA A 51 9.73 -8.28 16.03
N PRO A 52 9.17 -7.07 15.85
CA PRO A 52 9.77 -6.01 15.04
C PRO A 52 11.23 -5.75 15.41
N ARG A 53 12.11 -5.70 14.40
CA ARG A 53 13.54 -5.46 14.61
C ARG A 53 14.04 -4.31 13.76
N VAL A 54 14.95 -3.52 14.33
CA VAL A 54 15.70 -2.48 13.63
C VAL A 54 17.17 -2.87 13.56
N ARG A 55 17.79 -2.58 12.42
CA ARG A 55 19.21 -2.81 12.20
C ARG A 55 20.03 -1.66 12.80
N ILE A 56 21.01 -2.02 13.62
CA ILE A 56 22.00 -1.10 14.19
C ILE A 56 23.37 -1.40 13.57
N GLY A 57 23.92 -0.44 12.84
CA GLY A 57 25.15 -0.62 12.09
C GLY A 57 25.00 -1.62 10.93
N ARG A 58 26.05 -2.40 10.65
CA ARG A 58 26.09 -3.26 9.45
C ARG A 58 25.30 -4.58 9.59
N SER A 59 25.31 -5.20 10.77
CA SER A 59 24.79 -6.58 10.93
C SER A 59 23.98 -6.84 12.21
N LYS A 60 23.98 -5.92 13.19
CA LYS A 60 23.30 -6.16 14.47
C LYS A 60 21.82 -5.82 14.36
N TRP A 61 20.99 -6.65 14.98
CA TRP A 61 19.54 -6.47 15.03
C TRP A 61 19.09 -6.24 16.47
N PHE A 62 18.38 -5.14 16.69
CA PHE A 62 17.76 -4.82 17.95
C PHE A 62 16.27 -5.16 17.91
N ASN A 63 15.80 -5.95 18.88
CA ASN A 63 14.39 -6.29 19.02
C ASN A 63 13.66 -5.13 19.70
N LEU A 64 12.69 -4.53 19.01
CA LEU A 64 11.98 -3.35 19.49
C LEU A 64 11.13 -3.60 20.74
N LEU A 65 10.82 -4.86 21.09
CA LEU A 65 10.14 -5.15 22.37
C LEU A 65 10.97 -4.72 23.59
N TRP A 66 12.30 -4.60 23.48
CA TRP A 66 13.13 -4.06 24.54
C TRP A 66 12.87 -2.57 24.82
N LEU A 67 12.25 -1.83 23.91
CA LEU A 67 11.85 -0.45 24.15
C LEU A 67 10.82 -0.33 25.28
N ILE A 68 10.06 -1.39 25.58
CA ILE A 68 9.08 -1.38 26.68
C ILE A 68 9.79 -1.29 28.05
N PRO A 69 10.63 -2.26 28.47
CA PRO A 69 11.32 -2.17 29.75
C PRO A 69 12.36 -1.04 29.78
N ILE A 70 13.04 -0.75 28.66
CA ILE A 70 13.97 0.39 28.60
C ILE A 70 13.20 1.70 28.78
N GLY A 71 12.07 1.87 28.10
CA GLY A 71 11.21 3.04 28.22
C GLY A 71 10.69 3.22 29.65
N LEU A 72 10.29 2.14 30.32
CA LEU A 72 9.88 2.17 31.72
C LEU A 72 11.00 2.63 32.65
N VAL A 73 12.21 2.07 32.50
CA VAL A 73 13.38 2.48 33.30
C VAL A 73 13.74 3.94 33.03
N LEU A 74 13.77 4.36 31.76
CA LEU A 74 14.04 5.74 31.38
C LEU A 74 12.96 6.70 31.90
N LEU A 75 11.69 6.30 31.94
CA LEU A 75 10.61 7.08 32.53
C LEU A 75 10.82 7.25 34.03
N ILE A 76 11.14 6.18 34.76
CA ILE A 76 11.41 6.25 36.21
C ILE A 76 12.60 7.16 36.51
N ILE A 77 13.70 7.02 35.76
CA ILE A 77 14.87 7.88 35.88
C ILE A 77 14.50 9.33 35.54
N GLY A 78 13.74 9.54 34.46
CA GLY A 78 13.27 10.85 34.02
C GLY A 78 12.42 11.54 35.09
N ILE A 79 11.51 10.80 35.74
CA ILE A 79 10.72 11.30 36.87
C ILE A 79 11.64 11.71 38.02
N ALA A 80 12.54 10.83 38.46
CA ALA A 80 13.44 11.13 39.58
C ALA A 80 14.34 12.35 39.30
N VAL A 81 14.88 12.45 38.08
CA VAL A 81 15.69 13.60 37.65
C VAL A 81 14.84 14.87 37.59
N ALA A 82 13.66 14.83 36.96
CA ALA A 82 12.78 15.99 36.84
C ALA A 82 12.33 16.52 38.20
N THR A 83 11.94 15.63 39.12
CA THR A 83 11.62 15.99 40.51
C THR A 83 12.82 16.61 41.21
N GLY A 84 14.03 16.05 41.06
CA GLY A 84 15.23 16.59 41.68
C GLY A 84 15.64 17.97 41.15
N ILE A 85 15.62 18.17 39.81
CA ILE A 85 16.02 19.45 39.22
C ILE A 85 14.98 20.54 39.45
N ARG A 86 13.69 20.20 39.59
CA ARG A 86 12.61 21.17 39.85
C ARG A 86 12.81 21.91 41.18
N GLU A 87 13.45 21.28 42.16
CA GLU A 87 13.79 21.92 43.44
C GLU A 87 14.94 22.93 43.35
N LEU A 88 15.66 22.98 42.22
CA LEU A 88 16.73 23.96 42.02
C LEU A 88 16.14 25.36 41.82
N PRO A 89 16.61 26.39 42.55
CA PRO A 89 16.11 27.76 42.41
C PRO A 89 16.13 28.27 40.96
N THR A 90 17.17 27.95 40.21
CA THR A 90 17.32 28.33 38.80
C THR A 90 16.26 27.73 37.90
N VAL A 91 15.81 26.49 38.19
CA VAL A 91 14.75 25.82 37.42
C VAL A 91 13.38 26.38 37.81
N GLN A 92 13.17 26.69 39.09
CA GLN A 92 11.94 27.37 39.52
C GLN A 92 11.82 28.76 38.88
N ASP A 93 12.91 29.52 38.82
CA ASP A 93 12.94 30.83 38.15
C ASP A 93 12.68 30.69 36.64
N PHE A 94 13.25 29.66 36.01
CA PHE A 94 12.97 29.34 34.61
C PHE A 94 11.49 29.01 34.37
N ILE A 95 10.86 28.19 35.23
CA ILE A 95 9.43 27.87 35.14
C ILE A 95 8.57 29.11 35.41
N ARG A 96 8.97 30.02 36.31
CA ARG A 96 8.26 31.29 36.53
C ARG A 96 8.33 32.21 35.31
N GLN A 97 9.49 32.26 34.64
CA GLN A 97 9.68 33.04 33.43
C GLN A 97 8.95 32.43 32.23
N TYR A 98 8.91 31.10 32.15
CA TYR A 98 8.28 30.32 31.09
C TYR A 98 7.27 29.35 31.71
N PRO A 99 6.06 29.82 32.05
CA PRO A 99 5.06 29.04 32.80
C PRO A 99 4.52 27.83 32.03
N GLY A 100 4.75 27.77 30.72
CA GLY A 100 4.35 26.66 29.86
C GLY A 100 3.32 27.03 28.79
N GLU A 101 2.92 28.30 28.71
CA GLU A 101 2.00 28.81 27.70
C GLU A 101 2.67 29.91 26.86
N SER A 102 2.31 29.98 25.59
CA SER A 102 2.67 31.07 24.68
C SER A 102 1.46 31.97 24.50
N GLU A 103 1.62 33.29 24.60
CA GLU A 103 0.51 34.22 24.40
C GLU A 103 -0.05 34.11 22.98
N LEU A 104 -1.37 33.94 22.87
CA LEU A 104 -2.08 33.96 21.60
C LEU A 104 -2.47 35.40 21.25
N PRO A 105 -2.60 35.75 19.96
CA PRO A 105 -3.13 37.05 19.55
C PRO A 105 -4.53 37.33 20.15
N ASP A 106 -4.85 38.60 20.41
CA ASP A 106 -6.14 39.01 21.00
C ASP A 106 -7.37 38.57 20.19
N ASN A 107 -7.20 38.36 18.89
CA ASN A 107 -8.26 37.89 17.98
C ASN A 107 -8.30 36.35 17.84
N ALA A 108 -7.52 35.60 18.61
CA ALA A 108 -7.55 34.15 18.62
C ALA A 108 -8.91 33.66 19.15
N PRO A 109 -9.57 32.71 18.47
CA PRO A 109 -10.87 32.21 18.91
C PRO A 109 -10.72 31.38 20.19
N VAL A 110 -11.66 31.55 21.12
CA VAL A 110 -11.74 30.78 22.37
C VAL A 110 -12.76 29.66 22.23
N GLY A 111 -12.47 28.50 22.81
CA GLY A 111 -13.33 27.34 22.82
C GLY A 111 -13.34 26.53 21.52
N PHE A 112 -14.22 25.54 21.47
CA PHE A 112 -14.24 24.52 20.43
C PHE A 112 -15.54 24.57 19.63
N PRO A 113 -15.49 24.94 18.34
CA PRO A 113 -16.68 24.92 17.50
C PRO A 113 -17.11 23.47 17.24
N ALA A 114 -18.42 23.26 17.07
CA ALA A 114 -18.98 21.91 16.92
C ALA A 114 -18.36 21.11 15.75
N TRP A 115 -18.00 21.77 14.65
CA TRP A 115 -17.35 21.12 13.51
C TRP A 115 -16.00 20.48 13.90
N LEU A 116 -15.26 21.09 14.83
CA LEU A 116 -13.94 20.61 15.26
C LEU A 116 -14.07 19.32 16.06
N GLY A 117 -15.05 19.25 16.96
CA GLY A 117 -15.37 18.02 17.70
C GLY A 117 -15.82 16.89 16.79
N TRP A 118 -16.68 17.18 15.80
CA TRP A 118 -17.11 16.19 14.81
C TRP A 118 -15.95 15.69 13.94
N GLN A 119 -15.10 16.59 13.41
CA GLN A 119 -13.95 16.21 12.61
C GLN A 119 -12.91 15.45 13.42
N HIS A 120 -12.74 15.75 14.70
CA HIS A 120 -11.89 14.99 15.60
C HIS A 120 -12.37 13.54 15.74
N PHE A 121 -13.66 13.32 16.02
CA PHE A 121 -14.25 11.98 16.06
C PHE A 121 -14.12 11.24 14.72
N LEU A 122 -14.48 11.90 13.62
CA LEU A 122 -14.40 11.31 12.30
C LEU A 122 -12.95 10.93 11.93
N ASN A 123 -11.98 11.76 12.30
CA ASN A 123 -10.56 11.47 12.08
C ASN A 123 -10.12 10.21 12.82
N LEU A 124 -10.48 10.08 14.11
CA LEU A 124 -10.23 8.86 14.89
C LEU A 124 -10.88 7.64 14.23
N PHE A 125 -12.14 7.76 13.83
CA PHE A 125 -12.89 6.68 13.20
C PHE A 125 -12.27 6.20 11.87
N LEU A 126 -11.75 7.11 11.04
CA LEU A 126 -11.07 6.74 9.79
C LEU A 126 -9.68 6.15 10.07
N MET A 127 -8.93 6.75 11.00
CA MET A 127 -7.56 6.32 11.33
C MET A 127 -7.47 4.87 11.77
N ILE A 128 -8.46 4.35 12.50
CA ILE A 128 -8.45 2.94 12.92
C ILE A 128 -8.40 1.96 11.74
N PHE A 129 -9.10 2.26 10.64
CA PHE A 129 -9.11 1.41 9.45
C PHE A 129 -7.84 1.58 8.63
N ILE A 130 -7.36 2.82 8.50
CA ILE A 130 -6.11 3.15 7.78
C ILE A 130 -4.93 2.45 8.44
N ILE A 131 -4.81 2.51 9.78
CA ILE A 131 -3.73 1.86 10.52
C ILE A 131 -3.78 0.35 10.32
N ARG A 132 -4.93 -0.29 10.55
CA ARG A 132 -5.05 -1.76 10.46
C ARG A 132 -4.81 -2.30 9.05
N SER A 133 -5.38 -1.64 8.04
CA SER A 133 -5.18 -2.01 6.64
C SER A 133 -3.72 -1.75 6.20
N GLY A 134 -3.12 -0.64 6.63
CA GLY A 134 -1.72 -0.32 6.37
C GLY A 134 -0.76 -1.36 6.95
N VAL A 135 -1.02 -1.83 8.18
CA VAL A 135 -0.23 -2.90 8.80
C VAL A 135 -0.38 -4.23 8.03
N THR A 136 -1.56 -4.55 7.50
CA THR A 136 -1.74 -5.71 6.60
C THR A 136 -0.96 -5.57 5.29
N ILE A 137 -0.93 -4.38 4.68
CA ILE A 137 -0.12 -4.14 3.47
C ILE A 137 1.36 -4.35 3.79
N ILE A 138 1.85 -3.83 4.92
CA ILE A 138 3.23 -4.03 5.37
C ILE A 138 3.53 -5.52 5.59
N ALA A 139 2.58 -6.30 6.11
CA ALA A 139 2.76 -7.73 6.36
C ALA A 139 3.02 -8.56 5.09
N ASP A 140 2.67 -8.05 3.89
CA ASP A 140 2.91 -8.77 2.63
C ASP A 140 4.34 -8.61 2.09
N HIS A 141 5.02 -7.52 2.46
CA HIS A 141 6.48 -7.39 2.37
C HIS A 141 7.03 -6.77 3.66
N PRO A 142 7.26 -7.60 4.71
CA PRO A 142 7.48 -7.16 6.09
C PRO A 142 8.92 -6.67 6.36
N ARG A 143 9.45 -5.85 5.44
CA ARG A 143 10.84 -5.35 5.40
C ARG A 143 10.92 -3.96 4.80
N PHE A 144 11.67 -3.03 5.41
CA PHE A 144 11.86 -1.69 4.85
C PHE A 144 13.31 -1.42 4.47
N TYR A 145 13.51 -0.60 3.44
CA TYR A 145 14.82 -0.29 2.85
C TYR A 145 14.95 1.21 2.62
N TRP A 146 16.17 1.74 2.80
CA TRP A 146 16.47 3.15 2.51
C TRP A 146 16.72 3.43 1.03
N THR A 147 17.11 2.40 0.27
CA THR A 147 17.42 2.50 -1.16
C THR A 147 16.31 1.87 -1.98
N ARG A 148 16.25 2.20 -3.28
CA ARG A 148 15.25 1.65 -4.21
C ARG A 148 15.28 0.11 -4.37
N HIS A 149 16.33 -0.53 -3.88
CA HIS A 149 16.55 -1.97 -4.02
C HIS A 149 15.97 -2.70 -2.82
N SER A 150 15.09 -3.66 -3.08
CA SER A 150 14.58 -4.55 -2.03
C SER A 150 15.53 -5.73 -1.81
N THR A 151 16.82 -5.48 -1.68
CA THR A 151 17.84 -6.54 -1.60
C THR A 151 17.81 -7.23 -0.24
N PRO A 152 17.59 -8.56 -0.18
CA PRO A 152 17.64 -9.31 1.07
C PRO A 152 18.90 -9.01 1.88
N GLY A 153 18.74 -8.78 3.18
CA GLY A 153 19.86 -8.46 4.04
C GLY A 153 20.36 -7.03 3.92
N LYS A 154 19.66 -6.12 3.21
CA LYS A 154 19.89 -4.66 3.26
C LYS A 154 18.77 -3.87 3.93
N ASP A 155 17.73 -4.56 4.40
CA ASP A 155 16.59 -4.03 5.14
C ASP A 155 16.99 -3.38 6.48
N TRP A 156 16.54 -2.16 6.76
CA TRP A 156 16.80 -1.48 8.04
C TRP A 156 15.81 -1.87 9.13
N PHE A 157 14.62 -2.34 8.75
CA PHE A 157 13.60 -2.86 9.64
C PHE A 157 13.01 -4.14 9.05
N ARG A 158 12.64 -5.10 9.92
CA ARG A 158 11.86 -6.28 9.52
C ARG A 158 10.98 -6.85 10.63
N MET A 159 9.90 -7.50 10.22
CA MET A 159 9.05 -8.36 11.06
C MET A 159 9.09 -9.83 10.59
N GLN A 160 10.10 -10.19 9.79
CA GLN A 160 10.30 -11.53 9.27
C GLN A 160 11.72 -12.03 9.56
N LYS A 161 11.90 -13.35 9.54
CA LYS A 161 13.20 -14.04 9.58
C LYS A 161 14.09 -13.62 8.39
N PRO A 162 15.41 -13.88 8.40
CA PRO A 162 16.23 -13.71 7.20
C PRO A 162 15.62 -14.46 6.00
N VAL A 163 15.77 -13.90 4.81
CA VAL A 163 15.36 -14.58 3.56
C VAL A 163 16.18 -15.87 3.44
N PRO A 164 15.56 -17.04 3.17
CA PRO A 164 16.27 -18.29 2.94
C PRO A 164 17.22 -18.22 1.75
N SER A 165 18.17 -19.16 1.67
CA SER A 165 19.08 -19.29 0.52
C SER A 165 18.45 -19.98 -0.69
N ASP A 166 17.18 -20.38 -0.61
CA ASP A 166 16.44 -20.97 -1.72
C ASP A 166 16.30 -19.94 -2.87
N PRO A 167 16.86 -20.21 -4.06
CA PRO A 167 16.80 -19.29 -5.19
C PRO A 167 15.40 -19.11 -5.76
N LEU A 168 14.44 -19.99 -5.42
CA LEU A 168 13.05 -19.91 -5.84
C LEU A 168 12.14 -19.30 -4.75
N TYR A 169 12.69 -18.83 -3.63
CA TYR A 169 11.92 -18.17 -2.59
C TYR A 169 11.23 -16.89 -3.12
N THR A 170 9.91 -16.87 -3.00
CA THR A 170 9.06 -15.81 -3.56
C THR A 170 8.70 -14.74 -2.53
N ALA A 171 8.35 -13.55 -3.02
CA ALA A 171 7.81 -12.49 -2.18
C ALA A 171 6.49 -12.91 -1.49
N LYS A 172 5.67 -13.77 -2.13
CA LYS A 172 4.46 -14.33 -1.52
C LYS A 172 4.77 -15.23 -0.32
N GLN A 173 5.85 -16.03 -0.40
CA GLN A 173 6.34 -16.81 0.75
C GLN A 173 6.92 -15.95 1.89
N ASP A 174 7.31 -14.70 1.62
CA ASP A 174 7.83 -13.78 2.65
C ASP A 174 6.74 -13.12 3.50
N SER A 175 5.51 -13.09 2.99
CA SER A 175 4.34 -12.52 3.67
C SER A 175 4.06 -13.20 5.02
N ILE A 176 3.49 -12.44 5.97
CA ILE A 176 3.12 -12.92 7.29
C ILE A 176 1.62 -12.75 7.56
N THR A 177 1.11 -13.60 8.45
CA THR A 177 -0.23 -13.52 9.03
C THR A 177 -0.22 -12.59 10.23
N LEU A 178 -1.28 -11.80 10.38
CA LEU A 178 -1.54 -10.95 11.53
C LEU A 178 -2.77 -11.44 12.29
N PRO A 179 -2.86 -11.20 13.60
CA PRO A 179 -4.12 -11.35 14.32
C PRO A 179 -5.22 -10.48 13.69
N ASP A 180 -6.45 -10.97 13.62
CA ASP A 180 -7.59 -10.27 13.00
C ASP A 180 -7.92 -8.92 13.65
N GLY A 181 -7.60 -8.74 14.94
CA GLY A 181 -7.74 -7.46 15.63
C GLY A 181 -6.68 -6.43 15.22
N VAL A 182 -5.54 -6.86 14.68
CA VAL A 182 -4.42 -5.99 14.27
C VAL A 182 -4.49 -5.68 12.78
N GLY A 183 -4.66 -6.70 11.94
CA GLY A 183 -4.79 -6.52 10.49
C GLY A 183 -6.23 -6.29 10.04
N LEU A 184 -6.39 -5.67 8.87
CA LEU A 184 -7.69 -5.54 8.18
C LEU A 184 -7.56 -5.90 6.69
N PRO A 185 -7.86 -7.16 6.30
CA PRO A 185 -7.96 -8.33 7.18
C PRO A 185 -6.59 -8.85 7.64
N GLY A 186 -6.56 -9.76 8.62
CA GLY A 186 -5.30 -10.31 9.18
C GLY A 186 -4.73 -11.51 8.42
N ARG A 187 -5.50 -12.11 7.51
CA ARG A 187 -5.09 -13.30 6.75
C ARG A 187 -3.88 -13.01 5.87
N ARG A 188 -3.03 -14.03 5.72
CA ARG A 188 -1.84 -13.95 4.87
C ARG A 188 -2.24 -13.65 3.43
N HIS A 189 -1.49 -12.77 2.78
CA HIS A 189 -1.69 -12.40 1.37
C HIS A 189 -3.05 -11.77 1.03
N SER A 190 -3.79 -11.25 2.01
CA SER A 190 -5.03 -10.51 1.78
C SER A 190 -4.81 -9.05 1.38
N ILE A 191 -3.69 -8.74 0.71
CA ILE A 191 -3.27 -7.38 0.39
C ILE A 191 -4.24 -6.67 -0.54
N GLY A 192 -4.91 -7.39 -1.44
CA GLY A 192 -5.95 -6.83 -2.32
C GLY A 192 -7.04 -6.12 -1.53
N LEU A 193 -7.63 -6.82 -0.56
CA LEU A 193 -8.66 -6.29 0.34
C LEU A 193 -8.12 -5.19 1.26
N ALA A 194 -6.91 -5.36 1.78
CA ALA A 194 -6.28 -4.35 2.63
C ALA A 194 -6.06 -3.03 1.86
N ARG A 195 -5.64 -3.08 0.59
CA ARG A 195 -5.47 -1.88 -0.23
C ARG A 195 -6.79 -1.17 -0.52
N TRP A 196 -7.89 -1.89 -0.72
CA TRP A 196 -9.21 -1.26 -0.86
C TRP A 196 -9.65 -0.53 0.39
N TRP A 197 -9.43 -1.12 1.57
CA TRP A 197 -9.65 -0.45 2.83
C TRP A 197 -8.77 0.78 2.99
N HIS A 198 -7.47 0.63 2.76
CA HIS A 198 -6.50 1.70 2.98
C HIS A 198 -6.78 2.90 2.06
N LEU A 199 -6.73 2.68 0.74
CA LEU A 199 -6.89 3.74 -0.25
C LEU A 199 -8.32 4.33 -0.26
N GLY A 200 -9.34 3.49 -0.04
CA GLY A 200 -10.72 3.94 0.05
C GLY A 200 -10.95 4.84 1.26
N VAL A 201 -10.49 4.44 2.45
CA VAL A 201 -10.63 5.23 3.68
C VAL A 201 -9.72 6.46 3.64
N ASP A 202 -8.51 6.36 3.09
CA ASP A 202 -7.62 7.49 2.87
C ASP A 202 -8.27 8.57 2.01
N THR A 203 -9.05 8.19 0.99
CA THR A 203 -9.79 9.16 0.17
C THR A 203 -10.76 9.97 1.02
N LEU A 204 -11.51 9.32 1.91
CA LEU A 204 -12.41 9.98 2.86
C LEU A 204 -11.65 10.83 3.88
N TRP A 205 -10.50 10.34 4.35
CA TRP A 205 -9.64 11.04 5.29
C TRP A 205 -9.03 12.31 4.68
N LEU A 206 -8.58 12.27 3.43
CA LEU A 206 -8.08 13.43 2.69
C LEU A 206 -9.18 14.45 2.42
N LEU A 207 -10.39 14.00 2.05
CA LEU A 207 -11.54 14.90 1.89
C LEU A 207 -11.88 15.59 3.23
N ASN A 208 -11.93 14.83 4.32
CA ASN A 208 -12.11 15.39 5.66
C ASN A 208 -10.97 16.38 6.02
N GLY A 209 -9.73 16.05 5.68
CA GLY A 209 -8.56 16.90 5.86
C GLY A 209 -8.65 18.22 5.09
N ILE A 210 -9.09 18.19 3.83
CA ILE A 210 -9.31 19.40 3.03
C ILE A 210 -10.35 20.30 3.70
N VAL A 211 -11.48 19.73 4.12
CA VAL A 211 -12.52 20.47 4.85
C VAL A 211 -11.98 21.03 6.16
N PHE A 212 -11.20 20.24 6.90
CA PHE A 212 -10.56 20.67 8.15
C PHE A 212 -9.61 21.85 7.92
N TYR A 213 -8.75 21.78 6.90
CA TYR A 213 -7.83 22.87 6.56
C TYR A 213 -8.60 24.14 6.17
N ILE A 214 -9.65 24.02 5.36
CA ILE A 214 -10.48 25.18 5.02
C ILE A 214 -11.09 25.81 6.28
N LEU A 215 -11.72 25.01 7.14
CA LEU A 215 -12.40 25.49 8.34
C LEU A 215 -11.43 26.06 9.37
N ILE A 216 -10.29 25.40 9.59
CA ILE A 216 -9.33 25.84 10.61
C ILE A 216 -8.70 27.19 10.24
N PHE A 217 -8.46 27.44 8.95
CA PHE A 217 -8.00 28.74 8.47
C PHE A 217 -9.12 29.79 8.44
N ALA A 218 -10.32 29.44 7.93
CA ALA A 218 -11.44 30.37 7.81
C ALA A 218 -12.00 30.85 9.17
N THR A 219 -11.91 30.02 10.21
CA THR A 219 -12.40 30.35 11.56
C THR A 219 -11.33 30.90 12.49
N GLY A 220 -10.07 31.02 12.04
CA GLY A 220 -8.95 31.46 12.86
C GLY A 220 -8.44 30.44 13.88
N GLN A 221 -9.05 29.25 13.98
CA GLN A 221 -8.66 28.20 14.93
C GLN A 221 -7.22 27.71 14.74
N TRP A 222 -6.62 27.95 13.56
CA TRP A 222 -5.23 27.61 13.26
C TRP A 222 -4.23 28.31 14.19
N MET A 223 -4.58 29.50 14.70
CA MET A 223 -3.73 30.29 15.61
C MET A 223 -3.42 29.55 16.91
N ARG A 224 -4.26 28.57 17.28
CA ARG A 224 -4.06 27.73 18.47
C ARG A 224 -3.13 26.54 18.22
N LEU A 225 -2.85 26.21 16.96
CA LEU A 225 -2.03 25.04 16.58
C LEU A 225 -0.67 25.43 16.01
N VAL A 226 -0.52 26.65 15.49
CA VAL A 226 0.73 27.11 14.88
C VAL A 226 1.53 27.89 15.92
N PRO A 227 2.80 27.54 16.18
CA PRO A 227 3.64 28.36 17.06
C PRO A 227 3.83 29.77 16.49
N MET A 228 3.35 30.78 17.21
CA MET A 228 3.41 32.18 16.80
C MET A 228 4.58 32.96 17.43
N SER A 229 5.24 32.37 18.44
CA SER A 229 6.37 32.95 19.16
C SER A 229 7.46 31.90 19.40
N TRP A 230 8.70 32.35 19.51
CA TRP A 230 9.85 31.50 19.84
C TRP A 230 9.88 31.09 21.32
N ASP A 231 9.11 31.75 22.19
CA ASP A 231 8.94 31.34 23.60
C ASP A 231 8.31 29.94 23.74
N VAL A 232 7.69 29.41 22.69
CA VAL A 232 7.11 28.06 22.66
C VAL A 232 8.16 27.01 23.00
N ILE A 233 9.42 27.23 22.63
CA ILE A 233 10.52 26.29 22.87
C ILE A 233 10.86 26.23 24.37
N PRO A 234 11.27 27.32 25.04
CA PRO A 234 11.53 27.26 26.48
C PRO A 234 10.29 26.90 27.30
N ASN A 235 9.09 27.37 26.93
CA ASN A 235 7.85 26.94 27.59
C ASN A 235 7.59 25.43 27.44
N SER A 236 7.87 24.83 26.28
CA SER A 236 7.72 23.37 26.10
C SER A 236 8.67 22.57 26.98
N ILE A 237 9.87 23.10 27.24
CA ILE A 237 10.84 22.50 28.17
C ILE A 237 10.31 22.58 29.60
N SER A 238 9.77 23.74 30.02
CA SER A 238 9.11 23.89 31.32
C SER A 238 7.97 22.89 31.49
N VAL A 239 7.08 22.76 30.49
CA VAL A 239 5.98 21.80 30.52
C VAL A 239 6.48 20.36 30.60
N ALA A 240 7.52 20.00 29.85
CA ALA A 240 8.11 18.67 29.90
C ALA A 240 8.66 18.33 31.30
N ILE A 241 9.36 19.27 31.94
CA ILE A 241 9.83 19.11 33.34
C ILE A 241 8.63 18.95 34.27
N GLN A 242 7.58 19.76 34.09
CA GLN A 242 6.38 19.71 34.93
C GLN A 242 5.64 18.37 34.82
N TYR A 243 5.41 17.86 33.61
CA TYR A 243 4.82 16.53 33.43
C TYR A 243 5.69 15.41 33.98
N LEU A 244 7.01 15.42 33.70
CA LEU A 244 7.92 14.38 34.17
C LEU A 244 8.08 14.38 35.69
N SER A 245 8.04 15.54 36.34
CA SER A 245 8.09 15.65 37.81
C SER A 245 6.78 15.28 38.50
N LEU A 246 5.72 14.94 37.75
CA LEU A 246 4.37 14.65 38.23
C LEU A 246 3.68 15.82 38.95
N ASP A 247 4.22 17.03 38.80
CA ASP A 247 3.62 18.28 39.29
C ASP A 247 3.23 19.12 38.07
N TRP A 248 2.02 18.85 37.58
CA TRP A 248 1.58 19.18 36.24
C TRP A 248 1.23 20.67 36.10
N PRO A 249 1.45 21.25 34.91
CA PRO A 249 1.08 22.64 34.68
C PRO A 249 -0.43 22.82 34.81
N VAL A 250 -0.85 24.05 35.10
CA VAL A 250 -2.27 24.40 35.00
C VAL A 250 -2.67 24.32 33.54
N GLU A 251 -3.62 23.46 33.21
CA GLU A 251 -4.12 23.28 31.84
C GLU A 251 -5.36 24.15 31.61
N ASN A 252 -5.35 24.96 30.56
CA ASN A 252 -6.53 25.71 30.13
C ASN A 252 -6.82 25.54 28.63
N GLY A 253 -6.98 24.27 28.20
CA GLY A 253 -7.22 23.90 26.81
C GLY A 253 -8.45 24.55 26.15
N TRP A 254 -9.34 25.19 26.92
CA TRP A 254 -10.43 26.01 26.36
C TRP A 254 -9.93 27.30 25.71
N VAL A 255 -8.95 27.95 26.33
CA VAL A 255 -8.37 29.21 25.88
C VAL A 255 -7.08 28.94 25.11
N ASN A 256 -6.14 28.23 25.72
CA ASN A 256 -4.81 28.01 25.17
C ASN A 256 -4.32 26.59 25.44
N TYR A 257 -3.55 26.05 24.50
CA TYR A 257 -2.81 24.82 24.75
C TYR A 257 -1.45 25.17 25.35
N ASN A 258 -0.92 24.29 26.19
CA ASN A 258 0.45 24.47 26.63
C ASN A 258 1.43 24.31 25.44
N SER A 259 2.62 24.88 25.53
CA SER A 259 3.54 24.96 24.40
C SER A 259 4.04 23.58 23.91
N LEU A 260 4.06 22.56 24.78
CA LEU A 260 4.40 21.19 24.37
C LEU A 260 3.28 20.57 23.52
N GLN A 261 2.02 20.80 23.90
CA GLN A 261 0.85 20.42 23.11
C GLN A 261 0.85 21.15 21.75
N ILE A 262 1.11 22.46 21.71
CA ILE A 262 1.15 23.22 20.46
C ILE A 262 2.16 22.61 19.49
N ILE A 263 3.39 22.32 19.95
CA ILE A 263 4.42 21.69 19.10
C ILE A 263 3.95 20.32 18.60
N ALA A 264 3.40 19.47 19.48
CA ALA A 264 2.94 18.14 19.12
C ALA A 264 1.77 18.17 18.11
N TYR A 265 0.82 19.10 18.29
CA TYR A 265 -0.31 19.29 17.39
C TYR A 265 0.13 19.89 16.06
N PHE A 266 1.03 20.87 16.07
CA PHE A 266 1.62 21.44 14.87
C PHE A 266 2.29 20.35 14.02
N ILE A 267 3.15 19.55 14.63
CA ILE A 267 3.83 18.44 13.95
C ILE A 267 2.79 17.46 13.39
N THR A 268 1.80 17.07 14.19
CA THR A 268 0.82 16.07 13.76
C THR A 268 -0.05 16.56 12.60
N VAL A 269 -0.56 17.78 12.69
CA VAL A 269 -1.47 18.35 11.69
C VAL A 269 -0.72 18.85 10.46
N PHE A 270 0.32 19.66 10.64
CA PHE A 270 0.96 20.38 9.52
C PHE A 270 2.22 19.73 8.97
N ILE A 271 2.75 18.69 9.62
CA ILE A 271 3.94 17.95 9.14
C ILE A 271 3.60 16.50 8.85
N ALA A 272 3.16 15.73 9.84
CA ALA A 272 2.95 14.29 9.73
C ALA A 272 1.80 13.95 8.77
N ALA A 273 0.66 14.64 8.84
CA ALA A 273 -0.46 14.40 7.92
C ALA A 273 -0.12 14.71 6.45
N PRO A 274 0.46 15.88 6.10
CA PRO A 274 0.98 16.10 4.74
C PRO A 274 2.07 15.11 4.34
N ALA A 275 2.97 14.74 5.25
CA ALA A 275 4.00 13.73 4.98
C ALA A 275 3.38 12.36 4.67
N ALA A 276 2.29 11.96 5.33
CA ALA A 276 1.56 10.73 5.03
C ALA A 276 1.04 10.73 3.59
N LEU A 277 0.42 11.83 3.13
CA LEU A 277 -0.03 12.00 1.75
C LEU A 277 1.13 11.93 0.75
N ILE A 278 2.20 12.70 0.98
CA ILE A 278 3.36 12.77 0.08
C ILE A 278 4.04 11.41 -0.04
N THR A 279 4.26 10.73 1.09
CA THR A 279 4.87 9.40 1.11
C THR A 279 3.94 8.34 0.52
N GLY A 280 2.62 8.44 0.72
CA GLY A 280 1.60 7.60 0.10
C GLY A 280 1.64 7.69 -1.43
N LEU A 281 1.60 8.91 -1.97
CA LEU A 281 1.73 9.18 -3.41
C LEU A 281 3.10 8.77 -3.95
N GLY A 282 4.17 8.92 -3.16
CA GLY A 282 5.52 8.48 -3.52
C GLY A 282 5.68 6.97 -3.71
N MET A 283 4.70 6.17 -3.30
CA MET A 283 4.66 4.73 -3.55
C MET A 283 3.94 4.35 -4.85
N SER A 284 3.34 5.30 -5.57
CA SER A 284 2.67 5.04 -6.86
C SER A 284 3.67 4.78 -7.99
N PRO A 285 3.48 3.70 -8.78
CA PRO A 285 4.24 3.46 -10.01
C PRO A 285 4.11 4.60 -11.02
N ALA A 286 2.88 5.05 -11.30
CA ALA A 286 2.61 6.07 -12.33
C ALA A 286 3.26 7.43 -12.01
N LEU A 287 3.33 7.81 -10.73
CA LEU A 287 4.04 9.03 -10.31
C LEU A 287 5.56 8.86 -10.37
N SER A 288 6.06 7.69 -9.96
CA SER A 288 7.50 7.39 -9.95
C SER A 288 8.11 7.38 -11.34
N THR A 289 7.39 6.86 -12.34
CA THR A 289 7.82 6.85 -13.75
C THR A 289 7.72 8.23 -14.41
N ARG A 290 6.87 9.13 -13.92
CA ARG A 290 6.72 10.48 -14.51
C ARG A 290 7.73 11.50 -13.96
N PHE A 291 7.92 11.54 -12.64
CA PHE A 291 8.68 12.61 -11.97
C PHE A 291 10.08 12.17 -11.54
N ARG A 292 10.95 11.81 -12.50
CA ARG A 292 12.30 11.28 -12.24
C ARG A 292 13.14 12.06 -11.23
N ARG A 293 13.17 13.40 -11.34
CA ARG A 293 14.01 14.22 -10.43
C ARG A 293 13.63 14.03 -8.96
N VAL A 294 12.36 13.75 -8.72
CA VAL A 294 11.82 13.44 -7.39
C VAL A 294 12.09 11.98 -7.07
N SER A 295 11.72 11.04 -7.94
CA SER A 295 11.83 9.60 -7.66
C SER A 295 13.27 9.06 -7.61
N SER A 296 14.24 9.78 -8.18
CA SER A 296 15.66 9.42 -8.08
C SER A 296 16.20 9.55 -6.65
N VAL A 297 15.71 10.54 -5.89
CA VAL A 297 16.05 10.79 -4.48
C VAL A 297 15.00 10.15 -3.56
N PHE A 298 13.73 10.34 -3.88
CA PHE A 298 12.58 9.84 -3.16
C PHE A 298 12.07 8.53 -3.79
N SER A 299 12.86 7.47 -3.64
CA SER A 299 12.48 6.15 -4.16
C SER A 299 11.28 5.56 -3.42
N ILE A 300 10.53 4.65 -4.07
CA ILE A 300 9.40 3.93 -3.45
C ILE A 300 9.75 3.29 -2.09
N GLN A 301 10.94 2.71 -1.96
CA GLN A 301 11.35 2.08 -0.70
C GLN A 301 11.62 3.10 0.40
N LEU A 302 12.20 4.25 0.04
CA LEU A 302 12.36 5.38 0.95
C LEU A 302 10.99 5.95 1.35
N ALA A 303 10.08 6.16 0.39
CA ALA A 303 8.72 6.61 0.64
C ALA A 303 7.99 5.65 1.59
N ARG A 304 8.08 4.34 1.36
CA ARG A 304 7.48 3.31 2.22
C ARG A 304 8.08 3.30 3.63
N SER A 305 9.40 3.50 3.75
CA SER A 305 10.09 3.62 5.06
C SER A 305 9.64 4.86 5.82
N LEU A 306 9.55 6.01 5.16
CA LEU A 306 9.10 7.26 5.77
C LEU A 306 7.61 7.20 6.13
N HIS A 307 6.78 6.61 5.28
CA HIS A 307 5.36 6.38 5.56
C HIS A 307 5.17 5.52 6.82
N PHE A 308 5.99 4.48 6.99
CA PHE A 308 5.99 3.68 8.22
C PHE A 308 6.44 4.48 9.45
N LEU A 309 7.43 5.36 9.32
CA LEU A 309 7.82 6.25 10.43
C LEU A 309 6.71 7.25 10.79
N VAL A 310 5.96 7.74 9.79
CA VAL A 310 4.78 8.58 10.01
C VAL A 310 3.67 7.80 10.72
N LEU A 311 3.43 6.53 10.35
CA LEU A 311 2.54 5.64 11.10
C LEU A 311 2.99 5.50 12.56
N CYS A 312 4.28 5.25 12.81
CA CYS A 312 4.82 5.18 14.17
C CYS A 312 4.60 6.49 14.95
N TRP A 313 4.76 7.64 14.31
CA TRP A 313 4.44 8.94 14.91
C TRP A 313 2.97 9.03 15.30
N PHE A 314 2.04 8.70 14.41
CA PHE A 314 0.60 8.75 14.71
C PHE A 314 0.22 7.82 15.86
N VAL A 315 0.73 6.60 15.88
CA VAL A 315 0.45 5.65 16.98
C VAL A 315 1.00 6.19 18.31
N MET A 316 2.23 6.69 18.32
CA MET A 316 2.83 7.30 19.51
C MET A 316 2.03 8.52 19.98
N PHE A 317 1.68 9.42 19.05
CA PHE A 317 0.89 10.61 19.33
C PHE A 317 -0.46 10.22 19.94
N ILE A 318 -1.20 9.28 19.35
CA ILE A 318 -2.49 8.82 19.86
C ILE A 318 -2.35 8.28 21.30
N VAL A 319 -1.36 7.43 21.55
CA VAL A 319 -1.16 6.84 22.88
C VAL A 319 -0.85 7.92 23.92
N VAL A 320 0.10 8.82 23.63
CA VAL A 320 0.49 9.90 24.55
C VAL A 320 -0.66 10.89 24.74
N HIS A 321 -1.29 11.33 23.66
CA HIS A 321 -2.40 12.28 23.67
C HIS A 321 -3.59 11.76 24.47
N VAL A 322 -4.05 10.53 24.20
CA VAL A 322 -5.18 9.93 24.94
C VAL A 322 -4.83 9.73 26.40
N THR A 323 -3.60 9.32 26.72
CA THR A 323 -3.14 9.22 28.11
C THR A 323 -3.28 10.58 28.80
N LEU A 324 -2.71 11.63 28.22
CA LEU A 324 -2.76 12.98 28.79
C LEU A 324 -4.20 13.47 28.97
N VAL A 325 -5.05 13.32 27.95
CA VAL A 325 -6.49 13.66 28.01
C VAL A 325 -7.17 13.03 29.23
N LEU A 326 -6.92 11.74 29.48
CA LEU A 326 -7.57 11.00 30.57
C LEU A 326 -7.01 11.34 31.95
N THR A 327 -5.77 11.80 32.01
CA THR A 327 -5.10 12.08 33.28
C THR A 327 -5.12 13.55 33.68
N THR A 328 -5.26 14.50 32.74
CA THR A 328 -5.22 15.96 33.00
C THR A 328 -6.61 16.58 33.19
N GLY A 329 -7.54 15.85 33.80
CA GLY A 329 -8.93 16.31 33.98
C GLY A 329 -9.89 15.81 32.90
N ALA A 330 -10.00 14.48 32.77
CA ALA A 330 -10.77 13.77 31.75
C ALA A 330 -12.16 14.36 31.46
N LEU A 331 -12.98 14.65 32.49
CA LEU A 331 -14.34 15.16 32.28
C LEU A 331 -14.34 16.49 31.53
N ARG A 332 -13.48 17.43 31.93
CA ARG A 332 -13.38 18.75 31.30
C ARG A 332 -12.82 18.63 29.88
N ASN A 333 -11.76 17.85 29.68
CA ASN A 333 -11.17 17.60 28.36
C ASN A 333 -12.16 16.94 27.39
N LEU A 334 -12.96 15.98 27.86
CA LEU A 334 -14.00 15.34 27.06
C LEU A 334 -15.16 16.30 26.76
N ASN A 335 -15.52 17.19 27.69
CA ASN A 335 -16.50 18.25 27.42
C ASN A 335 -16.01 19.23 26.35
N HIS A 336 -14.72 19.58 26.35
CA HIS A 336 -14.13 20.39 25.29
C HIS A 336 -14.28 19.73 23.92
N MET A 337 -13.83 18.48 23.79
CA MET A 337 -13.75 17.78 22.50
C MET A 337 -15.08 17.27 21.98
N TYR A 338 -15.95 16.74 22.86
CA TYR A 338 -17.18 16.05 22.45
C TYR A 338 -18.46 16.85 22.68
N ALA A 339 -18.47 17.82 23.59
CA ALA A 339 -19.65 18.63 23.89
C ALA A 339 -19.50 20.11 23.51
N GLY A 340 -18.30 20.59 23.21
CA GLY A 340 -18.03 22.01 22.97
C GLY A 340 -18.36 22.89 24.18
N ARG A 341 -18.09 22.40 25.40
CA ARG A 341 -18.40 23.07 26.66
C ARG A 341 -17.21 23.08 27.61
N ASP A 342 -17.08 24.14 28.39
CA ASP A 342 -16.05 24.28 29.42
C ASP A 342 -16.62 24.13 30.84
N ASP A 343 -17.04 22.92 31.19
CA ASP A 343 -17.62 22.62 32.49
C ASP A 343 -17.21 21.23 32.99
N GLY A 344 -17.60 20.91 34.23
CA GLY A 344 -17.37 19.60 34.87
C GLY A 344 -18.54 18.61 34.69
N SER A 345 -19.42 18.83 33.70
CA SER A 345 -20.57 17.94 33.48
C SER A 345 -20.17 16.59 32.87
N TRP A 346 -21.09 15.63 32.85
CA TRP A 346 -20.86 14.31 32.25
C TRP A 346 -21.26 14.22 30.77
N VAL A 347 -21.65 15.33 30.14
CA VAL A 347 -22.23 15.32 28.80
C VAL A 347 -21.22 14.85 27.76
N GLY A 348 -20.03 15.46 27.74
CA GLY A 348 -18.95 15.09 26.82
C GLY A 348 -18.47 13.66 27.04
N PHE A 349 -18.40 13.21 28.29
CA PHE A 349 -18.10 11.79 28.61
C PHE A 349 -19.16 10.85 28.02
N GLY A 350 -20.45 11.17 28.17
CA GLY A 350 -21.55 10.37 27.60
C GLY A 350 -21.47 10.27 26.08
N ILE A 351 -21.22 11.39 25.40
CA ILE A 351 -21.04 11.42 23.93
C ILE A 351 -19.81 10.60 23.53
N PHE A 352 -18.66 10.80 24.22
CA PHE A 352 -17.45 10.01 24.00
C PHE A 352 -17.69 8.51 24.15
N ALA A 353 -18.40 8.08 25.20
CA ALA A 353 -18.69 6.66 25.43
C ALA A 353 -19.50 6.06 24.27
N VAL A 354 -20.52 6.77 23.78
CA VAL A 354 -21.30 6.36 22.59
C VAL A 354 -20.41 6.31 21.35
N SER A 355 -19.59 7.33 21.12
CA SER A 355 -18.61 7.35 20.03
C SER A 355 -17.64 6.16 20.09
N MET A 356 -17.16 5.78 21.29
CA MET A 356 -16.29 4.62 21.46
C MET A 356 -17.01 3.31 21.18
N VAL A 357 -18.29 3.17 21.56
CA VAL A 357 -19.10 1.99 21.19
C VAL A 357 -19.17 1.85 19.67
N VAL A 358 -19.40 2.95 18.94
CA VAL A 358 -19.41 2.94 17.47
C VAL A 358 -18.05 2.54 16.90
N VAL A 359 -16.96 3.14 17.39
CA VAL A 359 -15.59 2.82 16.95
C VAL A 359 -15.25 1.35 17.21
N ILE A 360 -15.53 0.83 18.40
CA ILE A 360 -15.25 -0.57 18.79
C ILE A 360 -16.09 -1.53 17.96
N PHE A 361 -17.39 -1.25 17.79
CA PHE A 361 -18.25 -2.08 16.96
C PHE A 361 -17.74 -2.15 15.52
N ALA A 362 -17.41 -0.99 14.93
CA ALA A 362 -16.91 -0.94 13.57
C ALA A 362 -15.53 -1.61 13.43
N TRP A 363 -14.64 -1.45 14.43
CA TRP A 363 -13.36 -2.15 14.49
C TRP A 363 -13.55 -3.67 14.47
N VAL A 364 -14.39 -4.20 15.36
CA VAL A 364 -14.60 -5.66 15.50
C VAL A 364 -15.35 -6.22 14.29
N ALA A 365 -16.33 -5.50 13.75
CA ALA A 365 -17.14 -5.95 12.63
C ALA A 365 -16.41 -5.91 11.27
N ALA A 366 -15.41 -5.04 11.10
CA ALA A 366 -14.76 -4.84 9.80
C ALA A 366 -14.06 -6.10 9.26
N THR A 367 -13.36 -6.86 10.10
CA THR A 367 -12.65 -8.07 9.63
C THR A 367 -13.63 -9.18 9.21
N PRO A 368 -14.61 -9.59 10.06
CA PRO A 368 -15.61 -10.57 9.65
C PRO A 368 -16.45 -10.11 8.45
N PHE A 369 -16.76 -8.82 8.35
CA PHE A 369 -17.45 -8.26 7.18
C PHE A 369 -16.59 -8.42 5.92
N THR A 370 -15.30 -8.11 6.00
CA THR A 370 -14.36 -8.24 4.88
C THR A 370 -14.25 -9.68 4.41
N TYR A 371 -14.25 -10.65 5.32
CA TYR A 371 -14.22 -12.07 4.95
C TYR A 371 -15.52 -12.56 4.31
N ARG A 372 -16.68 -12.11 4.78
CA ARG A 372 -17.98 -12.54 4.23
C ARG A 372 -18.37 -11.80 2.95
N HIS A 373 -17.90 -10.57 2.77
CA HIS A 373 -18.30 -9.70 1.68
C HIS A 373 -17.10 -9.00 0.98
N PRO A 374 -16.04 -9.74 0.59
CA PRO A 374 -14.85 -9.16 -0.01
C PRO A 374 -15.15 -8.39 -1.31
N ARG A 375 -16.12 -8.85 -2.10
CA ARG A 375 -16.58 -8.16 -3.31
C ARG A 375 -17.26 -6.82 -3.02
N VAL A 376 -17.95 -6.70 -1.89
CA VAL A 376 -18.52 -5.42 -1.48
C VAL A 376 -17.39 -4.46 -1.11
N VAL A 377 -16.39 -4.92 -0.36
CA VAL A 377 -15.18 -4.12 -0.04
C VAL A 377 -14.49 -3.66 -1.32
N GLN A 378 -14.26 -4.55 -2.28
CA GLN A 378 -13.66 -4.22 -3.58
C GLN A 378 -14.47 -3.17 -4.35
N LYS A 379 -15.80 -3.35 -4.47
CA LYS A 379 -16.68 -2.42 -5.20
C LYS A 379 -16.75 -1.05 -4.54
N VAL A 380 -16.89 -0.99 -3.22
CA VAL A 380 -16.91 0.26 -2.46
C VAL A 380 -15.56 0.96 -2.54
N GLY A 381 -14.47 0.21 -2.35
CA GLY A 381 -13.11 0.73 -2.49
C GLY A 381 -12.91 1.36 -3.88
N TYR A 382 -13.26 0.64 -4.94
CA TYR A 382 -13.20 1.16 -6.31
C TYR A 382 -14.06 2.41 -6.53
N ALA A 383 -15.27 2.46 -5.95
CA ALA A 383 -16.10 3.66 -6.05
C ALA A 383 -15.46 4.89 -5.39
N LEU A 384 -14.73 4.68 -4.28
CA LEU A 384 -14.03 5.74 -3.55
C LEU A 384 -12.76 6.20 -4.27
N ILE A 385 -11.82 5.28 -4.58
CA ILE A 385 -10.50 5.65 -5.14
C ILE A 385 -10.47 5.67 -6.67
N GLY A 386 -11.39 5.00 -7.35
CA GLY A 386 -11.42 4.85 -8.81
C GLY A 386 -11.40 6.18 -9.58
N PRO A 387 -12.11 7.26 -9.17
CA PRO A 387 -11.97 8.57 -9.78
C PRO A 387 -10.52 9.10 -9.76
N ALA A 388 -9.79 8.90 -8.65
CA ALA A 388 -8.40 9.30 -8.55
C ALA A 388 -7.49 8.41 -9.40
N GLN A 389 -7.69 7.08 -9.39
CA GLN A 389 -6.95 6.13 -10.23
C GLN A 389 -7.00 6.49 -11.71
N ARG A 390 -8.19 6.88 -12.21
CA ARG A 390 -8.42 7.28 -13.61
C ARG A 390 -7.57 8.46 -14.06
N LEU A 391 -7.20 9.38 -13.15
CA LEU A 391 -6.33 10.51 -13.48
C LEU A 391 -4.90 10.07 -13.84
N PHE A 392 -4.49 8.85 -13.45
CA PHE A 392 -3.14 8.32 -13.62
C PHE A 392 -3.03 7.18 -14.64
N GLU A 393 -4.13 6.75 -15.26
CA GLU A 393 -4.16 5.56 -16.13
C GLU A 393 -3.57 5.77 -17.54
N HIS A 394 -3.74 6.97 -18.12
CA HIS A 394 -3.28 7.29 -19.48
C HIS A 394 -1.89 7.94 -19.48
N LEU A 395 -1.04 7.58 -18.52
CA LEU A 395 0.27 8.18 -18.37
C LEU A 395 1.34 7.31 -19.04
N ASP A 396 1.69 7.63 -20.28
CA ASP A 396 2.80 6.98 -20.99
C ASP A 396 4.15 7.28 -20.29
N SER A 397 4.92 6.22 -20.04
CA SER A 397 6.21 6.27 -19.36
C SER A 397 7.34 6.42 -20.38
N LYS A 398 8.15 7.48 -20.22
CA LYS A 398 9.27 7.74 -21.15
C LYS A 398 10.47 6.81 -20.86
N PRO A 399 11.09 6.19 -21.89
CA PRO A 399 12.30 5.37 -21.73
C PRO A 399 13.53 6.13 -21.24
N GLY A 400 14.57 5.37 -20.83
CA GLY A 400 15.91 5.90 -20.52
C GLY A 400 16.05 6.49 -19.12
N GLN A 401 15.23 6.06 -18.17
CA GLN A 401 15.23 6.59 -16.81
C GLN A 401 16.33 6.02 -15.92
N TYR A 402 16.71 4.77 -16.18
CA TYR A 402 17.67 4.00 -15.42
C TYR A 402 18.85 3.59 -16.30
N THR A 403 19.99 3.43 -15.66
CA THR A 403 21.26 2.98 -16.27
C THR A 403 21.66 1.65 -15.67
N GLU A 404 22.69 1.01 -16.22
CA GLU A 404 23.22 -0.26 -15.67
C GLU A 404 23.65 -0.15 -14.20
N LYS A 405 24.08 1.04 -13.76
CA LYS A 405 24.44 1.31 -12.36
C LYS A 405 23.25 1.23 -11.40
N ASP A 406 22.04 1.38 -11.94
CA ASP A 406 20.80 1.30 -11.17
C ASP A 406 20.27 -0.14 -11.07
N ILE A 407 20.84 -1.11 -11.80
CA ILE A 407 20.40 -2.51 -11.77
C ILE A 407 20.50 -3.05 -10.34
N SER A 408 19.43 -3.70 -9.90
CA SER A 408 19.34 -4.18 -8.53
C SER A 408 20.17 -5.45 -8.32
N PRO A 409 20.93 -5.54 -7.21
CA PRO A 409 21.70 -6.75 -6.90
C PRO A 409 20.85 -8.01 -6.70
N TYR A 410 19.56 -7.84 -6.45
CA TYR A 410 18.60 -8.91 -6.27
C TYR A 410 17.26 -8.47 -6.83
N PHE A 411 16.60 -9.37 -7.56
CA PHE A 411 15.27 -9.16 -8.11
C PHE A 411 14.37 -10.29 -7.60
N TRP A 412 13.25 -9.93 -6.96
CA TRP A 412 12.41 -10.91 -6.30
C TRP A 412 11.62 -11.75 -7.30
N HIS A 413 11.45 -13.03 -6.97
CA HIS A 413 10.49 -13.89 -7.64
C HIS A 413 9.09 -13.72 -7.01
N ASN A 414 8.07 -14.02 -7.80
CA ASN A 414 6.66 -13.95 -7.40
C ASN A 414 5.83 -14.91 -8.27
N GLY A 415 4.62 -15.20 -7.81
CA GLY A 415 3.72 -16.16 -8.43
C GLY A 415 4.03 -17.61 -8.03
N LYS A 416 3.15 -18.52 -8.44
CA LYS A 416 3.36 -19.97 -8.39
C LYS A 416 4.12 -20.38 -9.66
N TYR A 417 5.11 -21.24 -9.53
CA TYR A 417 5.88 -21.71 -10.68
C TYR A 417 5.08 -22.72 -11.52
N PRO A 418 5.30 -22.80 -12.84
CA PRO A 418 4.70 -23.85 -13.66
C PRO A 418 5.28 -25.21 -13.28
N GLU A 419 4.41 -26.16 -12.97
CA GLU A 419 4.78 -27.53 -12.58
C GLU A 419 4.24 -28.59 -13.55
N THR A 420 3.56 -28.16 -14.62
CA THR A 420 2.97 -29.05 -15.62
C THR A 420 4.06 -29.80 -16.40
N ASP A 421 3.75 -31.02 -16.81
CA ASP A 421 4.68 -31.82 -17.62
C ASP A 421 4.95 -31.17 -18.98
N GLU A 422 3.94 -30.49 -19.55
CA GLU A 422 4.07 -29.67 -20.77
C GLU A 422 5.20 -28.63 -20.63
N TYR A 423 5.16 -27.80 -19.58
CA TYR A 423 6.19 -26.78 -19.38
C TYR A 423 7.56 -27.39 -19.10
N LYS A 424 7.62 -28.45 -18.28
CA LYS A 424 8.89 -29.14 -17.97
C LYS A 424 9.55 -29.74 -19.20
N GLN A 425 8.77 -30.28 -20.14
CA GLN A 425 9.28 -30.80 -21.41
C GLN A 425 9.85 -29.66 -22.28
N LEU A 426 9.13 -28.54 -22.39
CA LEU A 426 9.63 -27.36 -23.09
C LEU A 426 10.93 -26.83 -22.47
N GLU A 427 10.98 -26.72 -21.15
CA GLU A 427 12.17 -26.27 -20.42
C GLU A 427 13.36 -27.24 -20.64
N ALA A 428 13.14 -28.55 -20.54
CA ALA A 428 14.17 -29.56 -20.78
C ALA A 428 14.70 -29.54 -22.22
N GLY A 429 13.85 -29.16 -23.18
CA GLY A 429 14.20 -28.94 -24.59
C GLY A 429 14.77 -27.55 -24.89
N ASN A 430 15.12 -26.75 -23.88
CA ASN A 430 15.56 -25.34 -24.03
C ASN A 430 14.58 -24.49 -24.86
N PHE A 431 13.29 -24.78 -24.76
CA PHE A 431 12.20 -24.12 -25.47
C PHE A 431 12.31 -24.17 -27.00
N ALA A 432 13.01 -25.15 -27.56
CA ALA A 432 13.11 -25.33 -29.03
C ALA A 432 11.73 -25.53 -29.68
N ASP A 433 10.86 -26.28 -29.01
CA ASP A 433 9.50 -26.59 -29.46
C ASP A 433 8.45 -25.56 -28.98
N TYR A 434 8.88 -24.50 -28.28
CA TYR A 434 7.96 -23.46 -27.80
C TYR A 434 7.32 -22.71 -28.97
N LYS A 435 6.00 -22.50 -28.88
CA LYS A 435 5.21 -21.71 -29.81
C LYS A 435 4.34 -20.71 -29.03
N LEU A 436 4.54 -19.43 -29.29
CA LEU A 436 3.66 -18.36 -28.83
C LEU A 436 2.52 -18.20 -29.83
N ARG A 437 1.34 -18.68 -29.45
CA ARG A 437 0.10 -18.44 -30.20
C ARG A 437 -0.45 -17.06 -29.88
N ILE A 438 -0.76 -16.30 -30.94
CA ILE A 438 -1.38 -14.97 -30.85
C ILE A 438 -2.63 -14.96 -31.75
N ASN A 439 -3.81 -14.82 -31.16
CA ASN A 439 -5.09 -14.96 -31.86
C ASN A 439 -6.18 -14.02 -31.32
N GLY A 440 -7.45 -14.34 -31.63
CA GLY A 440 -8.63 -13.55 -31.25
C GLY A 440 -9.01 -12.54 -32.33
N LEU A 441 -9.31 -11.31 -31.91
CA LEU A 441 -9.69 -10.18 -32.77
C LEU A 441 -8.47 -9.56 -33.48
N VAL A 442 -7.83 -10.36 -34.34
CA VAL A 442 -6.68 -9.98 -35.17
C VAL A 442 -6.93 -10.36 -36.64
N GLU A 443 -6.33 -9.63 -37.59
CA GLU A 443 -6.40 -9.98 -39.02
C GLU A 443 -5.43 -11.11 -39.38
N ASN A 444 -4.30 -11.19 -38.68
CA ASN A 444 -3.22 -12.14 -38.96
C ASN A 444 -2.85 -12.94 -37.69
N PRO A 445 -3.62 -13.99 -37.33
CA PRO A 445 -3.25 -14.87 -36.22
C PRO A 445 -1.97 -15.67 -36.55
N VAL A 446 -1.09 -15.83 -35.55
CA VAL A 446 0.24 -16.44 -35.74
C VAL A 446 0.62 -17.39 -34.61
N ASP A 447 1.50 -18.35 -34.92
CA ASP A 447 2.20 -19.20 -33.97
C ASP A 447 3.72 -18.98 -34.13
N LEU A 448 4.33 -18.17 -33.27
CA LEU A 448 5.74 -17.78 -33.38
C LEU A 448 6.63 -18.69 -32.51
N SER A 449 7.69 -19.26 -33.07
CA SER A 449 8.74 -19.90 -32.25
C SER A 449 9.56 -18.86 -31.48
N LEU A 450 10.29 -19.32 -30.46
CA LEU A 450 11.23 -18.45 -29.75
C LEU A 450 12.29 -17.86 -30.69
N GLU A 451 12.75 -18.62 -31.68
CA GLU A 451 13.68 -18.15 -32.72
C GLU A 451 13.05 -17.04 -33.57
N GLN A 452 11.80 -17.21 -34.01
CA GLN A 452 11.09 -16.18 -34.77
C GLN A 452 10.86 -14.90 -33.96
N LEU A 453 10.57 -15.03 -32.66
CA LEU A 453 10.48 -13.88 -31.75
C LEU A 453 11.82 -13.14 -31.60
N ARG A 454 12.94 -13.87 -31.53
CA ARG A 454 14.29 -13.29 -31.50
C ARG A 454 14.71 -12.65 -32.84
N ALA A 455 14.13 -13.09 -33.95
CA ALA A 455 14.37 -12.51 -35.27
C ALA A 455 13.61 -11.19 -35.53
N LEU A 456 12.58 -10.88 -34.73
CA LEU A 456 11.91 -9.58 -34.77
C LEU A 456 12.84 -8.46 -34.26
N PRO A 457 12.56 -7.18 -34.58
CA PRO A 457 13.39 -6.06 -34.12
C PRO A 457 13.59 -6.08 -32.60
N ASN A 458 14.86 -6.19 -32.18
CA ASN A 458 15.22 -6.21 -30.76
C ASN A 458 14.88 -4.88 -30.09
N HIS A 459 14.36 -4.95 -28.88
CA HIS A 459 14.03 -3.83 -28.02
C HIS A 459 14.61 -4.06 -26.63
N GLU A 460 15.41 -3.10 -26.15
CA GLU A 460 16.01 -3.14 -24.82
C GLU A 460 15.54 -1.98 -23.94
N GLN A 461 15.37 -2.25 -22.64
CA GLN A 461 15.06 -1.22 -21.66
C GLN A 461 15.60 -1.55 -20.27
N ILE A 462 16.00 -0.52 -19.51
CA ILE A 462 16.30 -0.64 -18.07
C ILE A 462 15.17 0.05 -17.31
N THR A 463 14.43 -0.73 -16.53
CA THR A 463 13.18 -0.28 -15.90
C THR A 463 13.09 -0.74 -14.45
N GLN A 464 12.39 0.06 -13.64
CA GLN A 464 12.04 -0.30 -12.28
C GLN A 464 10.71 -1.05 -12.27
N HIS A 465 10.71 -2.20 -11.62
CA HIS A 465 9.54 -3.00 -11.31
C HIS A 465 8.92 -2.56 -9.98
N PHE A 466 7.59 -2.47 -9.98
CA PHE A 466 6.78 -2.15 -8.82
C PHE A 466 5.86 -3.32 -8.49
N CYS A 467 6.10 -3.99 -7.35
CA CYS A 467 5.22 -5.06 -6.92
C CYS A 467 4.14 -4.53 -5.98
N ILE A 468 2.93 -5.07 -6.12
CA ILE A 468 1.80 -4.75 -5.23
C ILE A 468 2.12 -5.01 -3.75
N GLN A 469 2.98 -5.98 -3.46
CA GLN A 469 3.41 -6.36 -2.11
C GLN A 469 4.32 -5.30 -1.46
N GLY A 470 4.86 -4.36 -2.25
CA GLY A 470 5.67 -3.24 -1.76
C GLY A 470 7.17 -3.35 -2.00
N TRP A 471 7.65 -4.45 -2.60
CA TRP A 471 9.04 -4.54 -3.06
C TRP A 471 9.21 -3.92 -4.45
N SER A 472 10.44 -3.46 -4.72
CA SER A 472 10.86 -2.93 -6.01
C SER A 472 12.27 -3.39 -6.38
N GLY A 473 12.52 -3.46 -7.68
CA GLY A 473 13.82 -3.81 -8.25
C GLY A 473 13.97 -3.22 -9.65
N VAL A 474 15.19 -2.99 -10.09
CA VAL A 474 15.56 -2.48 -11.42
C VAL A 474 16.29 -3.58 -12.16
N ALA A 475 15.93 -3.79 -13.41
CA ALA A 475 16.58 -4.77 -14.28
C ALA A 475 16.65 -4.23 -15.71
N LYS A 476 17.63 -4.74 -16.47
CA LYS A 476 17.68 -4.61 -17.92
C LYS A 476 16.87 -5.74 -18.54
N TRP A 477 16.04 -5.43 -19.53
CA TRP A 477 15.21 -6.38 -20.27
C TRP A 477 15.54 -6.29 -21.75
N GLY A 478 15.66 -7.44 -22.40
CA GLY A 478 15.81 -7.59 -23.86
C GLY A 478 14.70 -8.46 -24.42
N GLY A 479 14.22 -8.14 -25.62
CA GLY A 479 12.99 -8.74 -26.13
C GLY A 479 12.46 -8.12 -27.41
N VAL A 480 11.17 -8.33 -27.64
CA VAL A 480 10.42 -7.72 -28.75
C VAL A 480 9.38 -6.74 -28.21
N SER A 481 9.31 -5.55 -28.82
CA SER A 481 8.30 -4.56 -28.44
C SER A 481 6.89 -5.06 -28.74
N MET A 482 5.91 -4.74 -27.90
CA MET A 482 4.52 -5.09 -28.21
C MET A 482 4.02 -4.37 -29.46
N GLN A 483 4.52 -3.18 -29.78
CA GLN A 483 4.23 -2.51 -31.05
C GLN A 483 4.61 -3.39 -32.26
N SER A 484 5.79 -4.02 -32.24
CA SER A 484 6.20 -4.94 -33.31
C SER A 484 5.27 -6.15 -33.42
N ILE A 485 4.72 -6.63 -32.29
CA ILE A 485 3.70 -7.69 -32.30
C ILE A 485 2.39 -7.18 -32.92
N LEU A 486 1.94 -5.96 -32.57
CA LEU A 486 0.74 -5.35 -33.16
C LEU A 486 0.87 -5.20 -34.68
N ASP A 487 2.04 -4.82 -35.17
CA ASP A 487 2.31 -4.66 -36.61
C ASP A 487 2.23 -6.00 -37.37
N VAL A 488 2.61 -7.10 -36.71
CA VAL A 488 2.52 -8.46 -37.27
C VAL A 488 1.08 -8.95 -37.30
N VAL A 489 0.36 -8.86 -36.17
CA VAL A 489 -0.97 -9.50 -36.04
C VAL A 489 -2.12 -8.64 -36.54
N LYS A 490 -1.93 -7.31 -36.62
CA LYS A 490 -2.92 -6.33 -37.06
C LYS A 490 -4.27 -6.48 -36.33
N PRO A 491 -4.38 -6.00 -35.09
CA PRO A 491 -5.61 -6.10 -34.31
C PRO A 491 -6.80 -5.44 -35.03
N LYS A 492 -7.96 -6.08 -34.96
CA LYS A 492 -9.20 -5.54 -35.50
C LYS A 492 -9.69 -4.34 -34.67
N PRO A 493 -10.47 -3.39 -35.24
CA PRO A 493 -10.97 -2.22 -34.51
C PRO A 493 -11.76 -2.54 -33.24
N GLU A 494 -12.40 -3.71 -33.17
CA GLU A 494 -13.19 -4.20 -32.03
C GLU A 494 -12.29 -4.61 -30.86
N ALA A 495 -11.03 -4.98 -31.08
CA ALA A 495 -10.11 -5.37 -30.02
C ALA A 495 -9.83 -4.18 -29.09
N LYS A 496 -10.21 -4.27 -27.81
CA LYS A 496 -9.91 -3.26 -26.77
C LYS A 496 -9.02 -3.78 -25.66
N TRP A 497 -8.89 -5.10 -25.54
CA TRP A 497 -8.09 -5.76 -24.50
C TRP A 497 -7.23 -6.86 -25.09
N VAL A 498 -6.11 -7.11 -24.42
CA VAL A 498 -5.16 -8.17 -24.74
C VAL A 498 -4.97 -9.03 -23.51
N ILE A 499 -5.28 -10.32 -23.65
CA ILE A 499 -5.17 -11.31 -22.58
C ILE A 499 -3.85 -12.06 -22.74
N PHE A 500 -3.12 -12.20 -21.64
CA PHE A 500 -1.89 -12.99 -21.58
C PHE A 500 -2.12 -14.20 -20.70
N TYR A 501 -1.91 -15.39 -21.26
CA TYR A 501 -2.06 -16.68 -20.57
C TYR A 501 -0.70 -17.23 -20.15
N SER A 502 -0.62 -17.86 -18.99
CA SER A 502 0.59 -18.46 -18.44
C SER A 502 0.54 -19.98 -18.48
N TYR A 503 1.71 -20.63 -18.53
CA TYR A 503 1.84 -22.05 -18.18
C TYR A 503 1.70 -22.30 -16.67
N ALA A 504 1.87 -21.26 -15.84
CA ALA A 504 1.71 -21.40 -14.41
C ALA A 504 0.23 -21.47 -14.04
N VAL A 505 -0.09 -22.33 -13.08
CA VAL A 505 -1.43 -22.44 -12.51
C VAL A 505 -1.61 -21.45 -11.37
N GLY A 506 -2.86 -21.03 -11.16
CA GLY A 506 -3.30 -20.37 -9.96
C GLY A 506 -3.11 -21.23 -8.70
N PRO A 507 -2.93 -20.62 -7.52
CA PRO A 507 -3.08 -21.31 -6.25
C PRO A 507 -4.45 -21.98 -6.06
N ASP A 508 -5.51 -21.39 -6.60
CA ASP A 508 -6.90 -21.78 -6.41
C ASP A 508 -7.46 -22.65 -7.55
N GLY A 509 -6.72 -22.80 -8.65
CA GLY A 509 -7.17 -23.50 -9.85
C GLY A 509 -6.92 -22.69 -11.12
N GLY A 510 -7.11 -23.34 -12.27
CA GLY A 510 -6.92 -22.73 -13.60
C GLY A 510 -5.50 -22.25 -13.90
N ILE A 511 -5.25 -21.86 -15.14
CA ILE A 511 -4.02 -21.17 -15.52
C ILE A 511 -4.07 -19.70 -15.12
N TYR A 512 -2.91 -19.14 -14.78
CA TYR A 512 -2.77 -17.73 -14.49
C TYR A 512 -2.92 -16.90 -15.76
N TYR A 513 -3.68 -15.81 -15.69
CA TYR A 513 -3.85 -14.88 -16.81
C TYR A 513 -4.04 -13.44 -16.32
N ASP A 514 -3.81 -12.48 -17.21
CA ASP A 514 -4.11 -11.07 -16.93
C ASP A 514 -4.54 -10.34 -18.20
N ALA A 515 -5.46 -9.39 -18.05
CA ALA A 515 -5.94 -8.52 -19.11
C ALA A 515 -5.25 -7.15 -19.08
N GLN A 516 -4.79 -6.72 -20.25
CA GLN A 516 -4.16 -5.42 -20.50
C GLN A 516 -5.00 -4.60 -21.47
N PRO A 517 -5.17 -3.28 -21.25
CA PRO A 517 -5.78 -2.41 -22.26
C PRO A 517 -4.92 -2.42 -23.54
N ILE A 518 -5.55 -2.55 -24.71
CA ILE A 518 -4.84 -2.59 -26.00
C ILE A 518 -4.02 -1.32 -26.25
N GLU A 519 -4.50 -0.17 -25.75
CA GLU A 519 -3.80 1.11 -25.81
C GLU A 519 -2.37 1.00 -25.27
N GLN A 520 -2.17 0.25 -24.18
CA GLN A 520 -0.86 0.12 -23.54
C GLN A 520 0.12 -0.75 -24.33
N MET A 521 -0.38 -1.55 -25.29
CA MET A 521 0.47 -2.41 -26.12
C MET A 521 1.29 -1.62 -27.14
N SER A 522 0.86 -0.40 -27.49
CA SER A 522 1.64 0.51 -28.34
C SER A 522 2.61 1.38 -27.54
N TYR A 523 2.58 1.33 -26.20
CA TYR A 523 3.49 2.11 -25.38
C TYR A 523 4.92 1.59 -25.53
N LYS A 524 5.87 2.52 -25.56
CA LYS A 524 7.27 2.22 -25.89
C LYS A 524 7.96 1.27 -24.89
N LEU A 525 7.49 1.21 -23.64
CA LEU A 525 8.04 0.34 -22.60
C LEU A 525 7.28 -0.98 -22.40
N THR A 526 6.33 -1.26 -23.29
CA THR A 526 5.57 -2.52 -23.28
C THR A 526 6.20 -3.51 -24.24
N MET A 527 6.63 -4.66 -23.73
CA MET A 527 7.40 -5.65 -24.49
C MET A 527 7.18 -7.08 -23.99
N LEU A 528 7.49 -8.05 -24.84
CA LEU A 528 7.74 -9.44 -24.44
C LEU A 528 9.24 -9.60 -24.25
N ALA A 529 9.67 -9.78 -22.99
CA ALA A 529 11.06 -9.95 -22.64
C ALA A 529 11.44 -11.43 -22.62
N TYR A 530 12.55 -11.77 -23.28
CA TYR A 530 13.17 -13.10 -23.29
C TYR A 530 14.61 -13.09 -22.74
N ASP A 531 15.17 -11.91 -22.49
CA ASP A 531 16.47 -11.70 -21.85
C ASP A 531 16.34 -10.75 -20.63
N MET A 532 17.18 -10.95 -19.62
CA MET A 532 17.25 -10.15 -18.40
C MET A 532 18.71 -9.98 -17.97
N ASN A 533 19.14 -8.73 -17.77
CA ASN A 533 20.50 -8.38 -17.35
C ASN A 533 21.60 -9.03 -18.23
N ASP A 534 21.43 -8.93 -19.56
CA ASP A 534 22.35 -9.45 -20.59
C ASP A 534 22.42 -10.98 -20.70
N ASP A 535 21.67 -11.71 -19.88
CA ASP A 535 21.51 -13.17 -19.94
C ASP A 535 20.11 -13.58 -20.44
N THR A 536 19.97 -14.81 -20.89
CA THR A 536 18.65 -15.39 -21.17
C THR A 536 17.80 -15.41 -19.91
N LEU A 537 16.51 -15.11 -20.07
CA LEU A 537 15.56 -15.08 -18.96
C LEU A 537 15.57 -16.41 -18.20
N SER A 538 15.82 -16.35 -16.89
CA SER A 538 15.79 -17.53 -16.03
C SER A 538 14.37 -18.06 -15.77
N PHE A 539 14.24 -19.33 -15.39
CA PHE A 539 12.99 -19.95 -14.95
C PHE A 539 12.21 -19.08 -13.96
N GLY A 540 12.82 -18.63 -12.87
CA GLY A 540 12.13 -17.87 -11.81
C GLY A 540 11.62 -16.48 -12.23
N HIS A 541 12.19 -15.95 -13.31
CA HIS A 541 11.82 -14.65 -13.88
C HIS A 541 10.83 -14.77 -15.05
N GLY A 542 10.48 -15.97 -15.50
CA GLY A 542 9.40 -16.22 -16.44
C GLY A 542 9.81 -16.77 -17.81
N ALA A 543 10.91 -17.52 -17.91
CA ALA A 543 11.33 -18.16 -19.16
C ALA A 543 10.19 -18.97 -19.83
N PRO A 544 10.09 -19.04 -21.17
CA PRO A 544 11.00 -18.45 -22.14
C PRO A 544 10.75 -16.95 -22.36
N ILE A 545 9.52 -16.49 -22.14
CA ILE A 545 9.13 -15.09 -22.31
C ILE A 545 8.18 -14.60 -21.21
N ARG A 546 8.27 -13.31 -20.88
CA ARG A 546 7.37 -12.63 -19.96
C ARG A 546 6.88 -11.29 -20.52
N LEU A 547 5.74 -10.81 -20.03
CA LEU A 547 5.27 -9.46 -20.28
C LEU A 547 6.03 -8.47 -19.40
N ARG A 548 6.37 -7.32 -19.99
CA ARG A 548 6.74 -6.08 -19.31
C ARG A 548 5.79 -4.98 -19.74
N ASN A 549 5.23 -4.26 -18.78
CA ASN A 549 4.39 -3.08 -18.99
C ASN A 549 4.57 -2.15 -17.77
N GLU A 550 5.38 -1.11 -17.93
CA GLU A 550 5.90 -0.36 -16.78
C GLU A 550 4.92 0.69 -16.21
N VAL A 551 3.69 0.76 -16.74
CA VAL A 551 2.60 1.54 -16.12
C VAL A 551 1.71 0.70 -15.20
N GLN A 552 1.99 -0.61 -15.09
CA GLN A 552 1.21 -1.56 -14.28
C GLN A 552 2.04 -2.15 -13.12
N LEU A 553 1.33 -2.69 -12.13
CA LEU A 553 1.96 -3.45 -11.03
C LEU A 553 2.36 -4.86 -11.47
N GLY A 554 3.33 -5.43 -10.76
CA GLY A 554 3.98 -6.67 -11.14
C GLY A 554 3.10 -7.91 -11.29
N PHE A 555 1.93 -7.98 -10.64
CA PHE A 555 1.00 -9.10 -10.82
C PHE A 555 0.39 -9.11 -12.24
N LYS A 556 0.24 -7.94 -12.86
CA LYS A 556 -0.28 -7.82 -14.23
C LYS A 556 0.76 -8.22 -15.30
N LEU A 557 2.03 -8.40 -14.90
CA LEU A 557 3.14 -8.69 -15.80
C LEU A 557 3.39 -10.20 -15.91
N VAL A 558 2.49 -10.87 -16.64
CA VAL A 558 2.44 -12.34 -16.80
C VAL A 558 3.81 -12.92 -17.17
N LYS A 559 4.15 -14.02 -16.51
CA LYS A 559 5.37 -14.81 -16.72
C LYS A 559 5.04 -16.14 -17.38
N TRP A 560 6.03 -16.80 -17.98
CA TRP A 560 5.85 -18.13 -18.58
C TRP A 560 4.71 -18.11 -19.61
N ILE A 561 4.72 -17.14 -20.53
CA ILE A 561 3.56 -16.89 -21.39
C ILE A 561 3.32 -18.10 -22.30
N LYS A 562 2.11 -18.64 -22.22
CA LYS A 562 1.58 -19.73 -23.05
C LYS A 562 0.93 -19.19 -24.33
N GLY A 563 0.24 -18.06 -24.25
CA GLY A 563 -0.48 -17.48 -25.40
C GLY A 563 -1.02 -16.08 -25.16
N ILE A 564 -1.45 -15.44 -26.25
CA ILE A 564 -2.01 -14.09 -26.26
C ILE A 564 -3.31 -14.09 -27.07
N GLU A 565 -4.34 -13.44 -26.54
CA GLU A 565 -5.64 -13.31 -27.22
C GLU A 565 -6.13 -11.86 -27.19
N PHE A 566 -6.53 -11.34 -28.36
CA PHE A 566 -7.16 -10.03 -28.48
C PHE A 566 -8.67 -10.16 -28.38
N VAL A 567 -9.29 -9.39 -27.48
CA VAL A 567 -10.72 -9.48 -27.16
C VAL A 567 -11.39 -8.11 -27.12
N GLU A 568 -12.72 -8.07 -27.27
CA GLU A 568 -13.48 -6.83 -27.19
C GLU A 568 -13.51 -6.32 -25.75
N HIS A 569 -13.74 -7.20 -24.78
CA HIS A 569 -13.72 -6.85 -23.37
C HIS A 569 -13.12 -7.98 -22.53
N PHE A 570 -12.50 -7.70 -21.38
CA PHE A 570 -11.97 -8.78 -20.53
C PHE A 570 -13.06 -9.56 -19.78
N SER A 571 -14.30 -9.03 -19.73
CA SER A 571 -15.39 -9.64 -18.96
C SER A 571 -15.90 -10.96 -19.53
N GLU A 572 -15.55 -11.28 -20.77
CA GLU A 572 -15.83 -12.56 -21.45
C GLU A 572 -14.76 -13.64 -21.17
N VAL A 573 -13.76 -13.34 -20.34
CA VAL A 573 -12.62 -14.25 -20.08
C VAL A 573 -12.49 -14.55 -18.58
N GLY A 574 -12.42 -15.84 -18.25
CA GLY A 574 -12.27 -16.36 -16.89
C GLY A 574 -13.34 -15.83 -15.93
N GLY A 575 -12.93 -15.27 -14.78
CA GLY A 575 -13.85 -14.68 -13.82
C GLY A 575 -14.32 -13.25 -14.20
N GLY A 576 -13.95 -12.74 -15.37
CA GLY A 576 -14.49 -11.52 -15.92
C GLY A 576 -14.13 -10.23 -15.17
N LEU A 577 -13.18 -10.27 -14.23
CA LEU A 577 -12.71 -9.09 -13.49
C LEU A 577 -11.31 -8.62 -13.91
N GLY A 578 -10.75 -9.21 -14.95
CA GLY A 578 -9.56 -8.70 -15.65
C GLY A 578 -8.27 -9.48 -15.40
N GLY A 579 -8.33 -10.66 -14.77
CA GLY A 579 -7.17 -11.53 -14.56
C GLY A 579 -7.27 -12.35 -13.27
N TYR A 580 -6.34 -13.28 -13.11
CA TYR A 580 -6.34 -14.23 -12.00
C TYR A 580 -6.41 -13.55 -10.62
N ASN A 581 -5.54 -12.60 -10.28
CA ASN A 581 -5.62 -11.94 -8.97
C ASN A 581 -6.85 -11.03 -8.81
N ASN A 582 -7.45 -10.58 -9.91
CA ASN A 582 -8.69 -9.81 -9.86
C ASN A 582 -9.88 -10.72 -9.50
N ASP A 583 -9.87 -11.93 -10.07
CA ASP A 583 -10.89 -12.95 -9.88
C ASP A 583 -10.74 -13.69 -8.55
N HIS A 584 -9.53 -13.99 -8.11
CA HIS A 584 -9.34 -14.82 -6.92
C HIS A 584 -8.89 -14.01 -5.71
N GLU A 585 -8.09 -12.95 -5.90
CA GLU A 585 -7.46 -12.22 -4.80
C GLU A 585 -8.01 -10.80 -4.58
N PHE A 586 -9.11 -10.46 -5.27
CA PHE A 586 -9.82 -9.19 -5.16
C PHE A 586 -9.00 -7.96 -5.55
N PHE A 587 -7.98 -8.11 -6.40
CA PHE A 587 -7.22 -6.97 -6.89
C PHE A 587 -8.08 -6.12 -7.83
N GLY A 588 -7.73 -4.85 -8.00
CA GLY A 588 -8.39 -4.01 -9.03
C GLY A 588 -7.75 -4.21 -10.40
N TYR A 589 -8.55 -4.13 -11.45
CA TYR A 589 -8.02 -4.21 -12.82
C TYR A 589 -7.31 -2.90 -13.21
N ARG A 590 -7.64 -1.80 -12.51
CA ARG A 590 -6.96 -0.49 -12.54
C ARG A 590 -6.18 -0.28 -11.25
N GLN A 591 -4.85 -0.29 -11.33
CA GLN A 591 -3.96 -0.18 -10.16
C GLN A 591 -2.70 0.65 -10.49
N SER A 592 -2.91 1.86 -11.01
CA SER A 592 -1.86 2.82 -11.37
C SER A 592 -1.23 3.56 -10.18
N ILE A 593 -1.90 3.54 -9.01
CA ILE A 593 -1.47 4.17 -7.74
C ILE A 593 -1.36 3.16 -6.61
#